data_AF-A0A521Q3J6-F1
#
_entry.id   AF-A0A521Q3J6-F1
#
_cell.length_a   1.000
_cell.length_b   1.000
_cell.length_c   1.000
_cell.angle_alpha   90.00
_cell.angle_beta   90.00
_cell.angle_gamma   90.00
#
_symmetry.space_group_name_H-M   'P 1'
#
loop_
_entity.id
_entity.type
_entity.pdbx_description
1 polymer ?
#
loop_
_entity_poly.entity_id
_entity_poly.type
_entity_poly.pdbx_seq_one_letter_code
_entity_poly.pdbx_strand_id
1 'polypeptide(L)'
;MRLTSQLLTTVLFLLLLPWVAGGQDFKRWEAQLSEYKQWLDVVGLSGSRFWLRLDSSRRPHKLYVGEGFDKADYKLKEQFVEIFSHYLAGHPDKFALIDLFDGATGAAIGEFGWGGFKLYSNYR
;
A
#
# COMPACT_ATOMS: atom_id res chain seq x y z
N MET A 1 -28.10 -21.81 49.45
CA MET A 1 -27.44 -20.68 48.76
C MET A 1 -26.59 -21.24 47.62
N ARG A 2 -27.04 -21.15 46.37
CA ARG A 2 -26.28 -21.51 45.17
C ARG A 2 -26.58 -20.46 44.10
N LEU A 3 -25.90 -19.32 44.19
CA LEU A 3 -26.10 -18.16 43.32
C LEU A 3 -24.77 -17.41 43.15
N THR A 4 -23.72 -18.12 42.72
CA THR A 4 -22.41 -17.49 42.45
C THR A 4 -21.71 -18.02 41.20
N SER A 5 -22.17 -19.11 40.61
CA SER A 5 -21.48 -19.76 39.48
C SER A 5 -21.83 -19.22 38.09
N GLN A 6 -22.97 -18.52 37.90
CA GLN A 6 -23.40 -18.06 36.57
C GLN A 6 -22.93 -16.65 36.20
N LEU A 7 -22.54 -15.83 37.18
CA LEU A 7 -22.03 -14.47 36.92
C LEU A 7 -20.55 -14.44 36.52
N LEU A 8 -19.77 -15.47 36.89
CA LEU A 8 -18.35 -15.52 36.58
C LEU A 8 -18.06 -15.91 35.12
N THR A 9 -18.94 -16.71 34.50
CA THR A 9 -18.80 -17.19 33.12
C THR A 9 -19.15 -16.12 32.08
N THR A 10 -20.04 -15.18 32.39
CA THR A 10 -20.46 -14.12 31.45
C THR A 10 -19.38 -13.05 31.26
N VAL A 11 -18.62 -12.72 32.32
CA VAL A 11 -17.55 -11.71 32.26
C VAL A 11 -16.35 -12.19 31.43
N LEU A 12 -16.03 -13.48 31.47
CA LEU A 12 -14.92 -14.06 30.71
C LEU A 12 -15.18 -14.10 29.19
N PHE A 13 -16.44 -14.28 28.78
CA PHE A 13 -16.84 -14.30 27.37
C PHE A 13 -16.79 -12.91 26.71
N LEU A 14 -17.08 -11.85 27.47
CA LEU A 14 -17.02 -10.46 26.98
C LEU A 14 -15.58 -9.95 26.75
N LEU A 15 -14.60 -10.50 27.45
CA LEU A 15 -13.18 -10.12 27.30
C LEU A 15 -12.48 -10.78 26.10
N LEU A 16 -13.05 -11.85 25.53
CA LEU A 16 -12.47 -12.58 24.39
C LEU A 16 -12.99 -12.11 23.01
N LEU A 17 -14.12 -11.42 22.97
CA LEU A 17 -14.71 -10.89 21.73
C LEU A 17 -13.81 -9.92 20.94
N PRO A 18 -13.06 -8.97 21.55
CA PRO A 18 -12.23 -8.05 20.75
C PRO A 18 -11.03 -8.74 20.07
N TRP A 19 -10.62 -9.93 20.54
CA TRP A 19 -9.50 -10.66 19.94
C TRP A 19 -9.86 -11.37 18.64
N VAL A 20 -11.10 -11.86 18.52
CA VAL A 20 -11.57 -12.54 17.30
C VAL A 20 -11.78 -11.54 16.16
N ALA A 21 -12.23 -10.31 16.48
CA ALA A 21 -12.39 -9.24 15.50
C ALA A 21 -11.04 -8.85 14.84
N GLY A 22 -10.00 -8.61 15.64
CA GLY A 22 -8.67 -8.27 15.12
C GLY A 22 -8.06 -9.36 14.23
N GLY A 23 -8.37 -10.65 14.48
CA GLY A 23 -7.92 -11.75 13.64
C GLY A 23 -8.63 -11.85 12.29
N GLN A 24 -9.90 -11.44 12.20
CA GLN A 24 -10.62 -11.37 10.91
C GLN A 24 -10.16 -10.18 10.08
N ASP A 25 -9.92 -9.03 10.70
CA ASP A 25 -9.41 -7.83 10.02
C ASP A 25 -7.99 -8.06 9.48
N PHE A 26 -7.10 -8.70 10.27
CA PHE A 26 -5.77 -9.07 9.80
C PHE A 26 -5.79 -9.95 8.54
N LYS A 27 -6.66 -10.97 8.51
CA LYS A 27 -6.80 -11.84 7.32
C LYS A 27 -7.30 -11.09 6.09
N ARG A 28 -8.19 -10.11 6.28
CA ARG A 28 -8.66 -9.23 5.20
C ARG A 28 -7.53 -8.34 4.69
N TRP A 29 -6.74 -7.76 5.59
CA TRP A 29 -5.60 -6.93 5.23
C TRP A 29 -4.55 -7.72 4.44
N GLU A 30 -4.23 -8.94 4.90
CA GLU A 30 -3.29 -9.83 4.21
C GLU A 30 -3.78 -10.18 2.80
N ALA A 31 -5.08 -10.46 2.64
CA ALA A 31 -5.68 -10.73 1.33
C ALA A 31 -5.55 -9.51 0.39
N GLN A 32 -5.87 -8.30 0.86
CA GLN A 32 -5.74 -7.08 0.06
C GLN A 32 -4.28 -6.77 -0.32
N LEU A 33 -3.33 -6.95 0.62
CA LEU A 33 -1.91 -6.78 0.31
C LEU A 33 -1.42 -7.81 -0.71
N SER A 34 -1.94 -9.04 -0.66
CA SER A 34 -1.67 -10.06 -1.67
C SER A 34 -2.22 -9.65 -3.05
N GLU A 35 -3.42 -9.08 -3.11
CA GLU A 35 -4.00 -8.56 -4.36
C GLU A 35 -3.16 -7.40 -4.93
N TYR A 36 -2.72 -6.45 -4.08
CA TYR A 36 -1.81 -5.38 -4.50
C TYR A 36 -0.51 -5.93 -5.06
N LYS A 37 0.10 -6.89 -4.37
CA LYS A 37 1.33 -7.53 -4.83
C LYS A 37 1.12 -8.20 -6.20
N GLN A 38 0.06 -8.98 -6.35
CA GLN A 38 -0.25 -9.65 -7.62
C GLN A 38 -0.46 -8.64 -8.76
N TRP A 39 -1.17 -7.55 -8.49
CA TRP A 39 -1.38 -6.50 -9.48
C TRP A 39 -0.07 -5.81 -9.87
N LEU A 40 0.78 -5.47 -8.90
CA LEU A 40 2.11 -4.89 -9.13
C LEU A 40 3.03 -5.84 -9.93
N ASP A 41 2.95 -7.14 -9.66
CA ASP A 41 3.67 -8.17 -10.40
C ASP A 41 3.19 -8.20 -11.87
N VAL A 42 1.87 -8.17 -12.13
CA VAL A 42 1.30 -8.17 -13.49
C VAL A 42 1.64 -6.91 -14.27
N VAL A 43 1.46 -5.74 -13.66
CA VAL A 43 1.75 -4.44 -14.29
C VAL A 43 3.24 -4.31 -14.61
N GLY A 44 4.12 -4.91 -13.81
CA GLY A 44 5.55 -5.01 -14.10
C GLY A 44 5.92 -5.92 -15.28
N LEU A 45 5.02 -6.81 -15.73
CA LEU A 45 5.27 -7.85 -16.73
C LEU A 45 4.77 -7.50 -18.15
N SER A 46 3.99 -6.42 -18.34
CA SER A 46 3.43 -6.03 -19.64
C SER A 46 4.44 -5.39 -20.62
N GLY A 47 5.60 -6.02 -20.80
CA GLY A 47 6.62 -5.69 -21.81
C GLY A 47 7.55 -4.51 -21.48
N SER A 48 7.21 -3.68 -20.50
CA SER A 48 8.08 -2.61 -19.98
C SER A 48 7.85 -2.44 -18.48
N ARG A 49 8.94 -2.43 -17.70
CA ARG A 49 8.85 -2.38 -16.22
C ARG A 49 8.29 -1.04 -15.78
N PHE A 50 7.27 -1.04 -14.93
CA PHE A 50 6.70 0.17 -14.32
C PHE A 50 7.63 0.80 -13.29
N TRP A 51 8.41 -0.02 -12.58
CA TRP A 51 9.37 0.44 -11.60
C TRP A 51 10.66 -0.35 -11.69
N LEU A 52 11.76 0.29 -11.31
CA LEU A 52 13.10 -0.26 -11.39
C LEU A 52 13.70 -0.48 -10.01
N ARG A 53 13.45 0.44 -9.07
CA ARG A 53 14.04 0.41 -7.73
C ARG A 53 13.20 1.19 -6.74
N LEU A 54 13.22 0.74 -5.50
CA LEU A 54 12.75 1.49 -4.33
C LEU A 54 13.94 1.79 -3.42
N ASP A 55 14.09 3.04 -3.00
CA ASP A 55 14.93 3.41 -1.88
C ASP A 55 14.04 3.79 -0.70
N SER A 56 13.96 2.87 0.26
CA SER A 56 13.16 3.00 1.47
C SER A 56 13.99 3.37 2.71
N SER A 57 15.25 3.79 2.53
CA SER A 57 16.15 4.14 3.64
C SER A 57 15.65 5.33 4.47
N ARG A 58 14.86 6.21 3.85
CA ARG A 58 14.19 7.36 4.48
C ARG A 58 12.78 7.54 3.92
N ARG A 59 12.00 8.38 4.60
CA ARG A 59 10.67 8.84 4.16
C ARG A 59 10.74 10.31 3.74
N PRO A 60 10.04 10.75 2.67
CA PRO A 60 9.28 9.94 1.71
C PRO A 60 10.15 8.89 1.00
N HIS A 61 9.55 7.76 0.65
CA HIS A 61 10.27 6.70 -0.06
C HIS A 61 10.54 7.13 -1.50
N LYS A 62 11.71 6.82 -2.05
CA LYS A 62 12.03 7.18 -3.43
C LYS A 62 11.74 6.01 -4.35
N LEU A 63 10.75 6.15 -5.22
CA LEU A 63 10.38 5.16 -6.20
C LEU A 63 10.92 5.57 -7.58
N TYR A 64 11.82 4.75 -8.10
CA TYR A 64 12.41 4.94 -9.42
C TYR A 64 11.56 4.19 -10.44
N VAL A 65 10.85 4.93 -11.28
CA VAL A 65 9.93 4.39 -12.28
C VAL A 65 10.65 4.06 -13.59
N GLY A 66 10.08 3.15 -14.37
CA GLY A 66 10.63 2.70 -15.64
C GLY A 66 9.74 3.04 -16.84
N GLU A 67 10.16 2.57 -18.01
CA GLU A 67 9.50 2.83 -19.30
C GLU A 67 8.00 2.48 -19.31
N GLY A 68 7.59 1.46 -18.55
CA GLY A 68 6.18 1.08 -18.46
C GLY A 68 5.33 2.16 -17.80
N PHE A 69 5.87 2.83 -16.79
CA PHE A 69 5.22 3.98 -16.18
C PHE A 69 5.12 5.12 -17.18
N ASP A 70 6.19 5.43 -17.92
CA ASP A 70 6.17 6.53 -18.89
C ASP A 70 5.12 6.37 -19.99
N LYS A 71 5.01 5.16 -20.54
CA LYS A 71 4.06 4.82 -21.60
C LYS A 71 2.62 4.71 -21.11
N ALA A 72 2.40 4.57 -19.81
CA ALA A 72 1.07 4.47 -19.24
C ALA A 72 0.30 5.80 -19.37
N ASP A 73 -1.02 5.71 -19.46
CA ASP A 73 -1.87 6.89 -19.32
C ASP A 73 -1.84 7.41 -17.87
N TYR A 74 -2.33 8.64 -17.67
CA TYR A 74 -2.31 9.29 -16.36
C TYR A 74 -3.05 8.48 -15.29
N LYS A 75 -4.17 7.85 -15.65
CA LYS A 75 -5.00 7.08 -14.72
C LYS A 75 -4.25 5.85 -14.22
N LEU A 76 -3.59 5.13 -15.10
CA LEU A 76 -2.80 3.95 -14.74
C LEU A 76 -1.55 4.34 -13.95
N LYS A 77 -0.93 5.49 -14.22
CA LYS A 77 0.16 6.04 -13.41
C LYS A 77 -0.29 6.32 -11.98
N GLU A 78 -1.41 7.02 -11.81
CA GLU A 78 -2.00 7.34 -10.51
C GLU A 78 -2.34 6.06 -9.74
N GLN A 79 -3.10 5.16 -10.35
CA GLN A 79 -3.49 3.88 -9.76
C GLN A 79 -2.27 3.05 -9.35
N PHE A 80 -1.22 3.04 -10.17
CA PHE A 80 0.02 2.35 -9.85
C PHE A 80 0.66 2.90 -8.57
N VAL A 81 0.81 4.23 -8.47
CA VAL A 81 1.48 4.85 -7.30
C VAL A 81 0.64 4.71 -6.04
N GLU A 82 -0.69 4.80 -6.15
CA GLU A 82 -1.62 4.58 -5.05
C GLU A 82 -1.52 3.14 -4.51
N ILE A 83 -1.64 2.13 -5.38
CA ILE A 83 -1.50 0.72 -4.98
C ILE A 83 -0.11 0.45 -4.39
N PHE A 84 0.94 0.99 -5.01
CA PHE A 84 2.31 0.85 -4.50
C PHE A 84 2.45 1.46 -3.10
N SER A 85 1.82 2.61 -2.88
CA SER A 85 1.82 3.31 -1.60
C SER A 85 1.13 2.53 -0.48
N HIS A 86 -0.04 1.96 -0.75
CA HIS A 86 -0.75 1.08 0.20
C HIS A 86 0.03 -0.19 0.50
N TYR A 87 0.63 -0.79 -0.54
CA TYR A 87 1.50 -1.94 -0.39
C TYR A 87 2.70 -1.64 0.52
N LEU A 88 3.36 -0.49 0.34
CA LEU A 88 4.47 -0.06 1.21
C LEU A 88 4.06 0.24 2.64
N ALA A 89 2.84 0.73 2.85
CA ALA A 89 2.32 0.98 4.19
C ALA A 89 2.02 -0.32 4.96
N GLY A 90 1.90 -1.45 4.26
CA GLY A 90 1.56 -2.75 4.86
C GLY A 90 0.17 -2.76 5.51
N HIS A 91 -0.71 -1.85 5.08
CA HIS A 91 -2.06 -1.72 5.62
C HIS A 91 -2.98 -1.07 4.57
N PRO A 92 -4.16 -1.65 4.28
CA PRO A 92 -5.02 -1.18 3.18
C PRO A 92 -5.53 0.24 3.38
N ASP A 93 -5.84 0.64 4.62
CA ASP A 93 -6.32 2.00 4.90
C ASP A 93 -5.21 3.04 5.16
N LYS A 94 -3.93 2.66 4.98
CA LYS A 94 -2.79 3.57 5.16
C LYS A 94 -1.97 3.63 3.89
N PHE A 95 -1.30 4.75 3.69
CA PHE A 95 -0.45 4.97 2.53
C PHE A 95 0.92 5.50 2.97
N ALA A 96 1.95 5.19 2.18
CA ALA A 96 3.29 5.73 2.34
C ALA A 96 3.48 6.96 1.43
N LEU A 97 4.16 8.00 1.93
CA LEU A 97 4.58 9.10 1.06
C LEU A 97 5.67 8.60 0.10
N ILE A 98 5.50 8.90 -1.20
CA ILE A 98 6.40 8.48 -2.26
C ILE A 98 6.86 9.71 -3.05
N ASP A 99 8.16 9.87 -3.20
CA ASP A 99 8.77 10.73 -4.21
C ASP A 99 9.07 9.88 -5.45
N LEU A 100 8.67 10.37 -6.62
CA LEU A 100 8.85 9.68 -7.89
C LEU A 100 10.09 10.21 -8.61
N PHE A 101 10.92 9.28 -9.08
CA PHE A 101 12.14 9.56 -9.82
C PHE A 101 12.14 8.83 -11.16
N ASP A 102 12.58 9.50 -12.22
CA ASP A 102 12.87 8.84 -13.49
C ASP A 102 14.04 7.86 -13.29
N GLY A 103 13.84 6.61 -13.66
CA GLY A 103 14.80 5.55 -13.41
C GLY A 103 16.08 5.62 -14.24
N ALA A 104 16.07 6.34 -15.38
CA ALA A 104 17.23 6.46 -16.26
C ALA A 104 18.12 7.65 -15.86
N THR A 105 17.51 8.76 -15.49
CA THR A 105 18.18 10.05 -15.21
C THR A 105 18.34 10.32 -13.71
N GLY A 106 17.51 9.71 -12.87
CA GLY A 106 17.42 10.03 -11.44
C GLY A 106 16.80 11.39 -11.16
N ALA A 107 16.15 12.02 -12.15
CA ALA A 107 15.46 13.28 -11.96
C ALA A 107 14.17 13.08 -11.15
N ALA A 108 13.84 14.00 -10.25
CA ALA A 108 12.54 14.02 -9.59
C ALA A 108 11.46 14.41 -10.60
N ILE A 109 10.39 13.62 -10.66
CA ILE A 109 9.33 13.76 -11.67
C ILE A 109 7.93 13.87 -11.08
N GLY A 110 7.76 13.59 -9.79
CA GLY A 110 6.45 13.67 -9.15
C GLY A 110 6.49 13.20 -7.70
N GLU A 111 5.30 13.11 -7.12
CA GLU A 111 5.09 12.73 -5.74
C GLU A 111 3.69 12.11 -5.54
N PHE A 112 3.54 11.39 -4.45
CA PHE A 112 2.26 10.93 -3.93
C PHE A 112 2.20 11.11 -2.42
N GLY A 113 1.13 11.72 -1.95
CA GLY A 113 0.93 11.96 -0.53
C GLY A 113 -0.42 12.61 -0.23
N TRP A 114 -0.45 13.49 0.76
CA TRP A 114 -1.66 14.15 1.24
C TRP A 114 -2.44 14.92 0.15
N GLY A 115 -1.74 15.42 -0.87
CA GLY A 115 -2.34 16.10 -2.02
C GLY A 115 -2.75 15.17 -3.17
N GLY A 116 -2.65 13.85 -2.99
CA GLY A 116 -2.83 12.87 -4.04
C GLY A 116 -1.61 12.69 -4.93
N PHE A 117 -1.82 12.10 -6.10
CA PHE A 117 -0.81 11.88 -7.12
C PHE A 117 -0.53 13.17 -7.91
N LYS A 118 0.75 13.49 -8.10
CA LYS A 118 1.16 14.65 -8.89
C LYS A 118 2.42 14.35 -9.70
N LEU A 119 2.40 14.78 -10.95
CA LEU A 119 3.58 14.86 -11.81
C LEU A 119 4.05 16.31 -11.90
N TYR A 120 5.35 16.51 -11.94
CA TYR A 120 5.97 17.83 -12.05
C TYR A 120 5.98 18.31 -13.50
N SER A 121 6.13 19.62 -13.71
CA SER A 121 6.10 20.23 -15.05
C SER A 121 7.27 19.80 -15.95
N ASN A 122 8.35 19.26 -15.37
CA ASN A 122 9.47 18.67 -16.09
C ASN A 122 9.24 17.20 -16.48
N TYR A 123 8.09 16.62 -16.13
CA TYR A 123 7.68 15.30 -16.56
C TYR A 123 7.20 15.35 -18.02
N ARG A 124 7.67 14.38 -18.81
CA ARG A 124 7.55 14.30 -20.28
C ARG A 124 6.17 13.88 -20.77
#